data_AF-A0A239QJF1-F1
#
_entry.id   AF-A0A239QJF1-F1
#
_cell.length_a   1.000
_cell.length_b   1.000
_cell.length_c   1.000
_cell.angle_alpha   90.00
_cell.angle_beta   90.00
_cell.angle_gamma   90.00
#
_symmetry.space_group_name_H-M   'P 1'
#
loop_
_entity.id
_entity.type
_entity.pdbx_description
1 polymer ?
#
loop_
_entity_poly.entity_id
_entity_poly.type
_entity_poly.pdbx_seq_one_letter_code
_entity_poly.pdbx_strand_id
1 'polypeptide(L)'
;MGSTTGFLDVIRIENPFRAEEARLGDFEDLHMPNPPKVRHEQASRCMNCGVPFCQSDFGCPLHNLIPEWNDLLYRGQEQEALRRLLRTAPFPEFTGHVCPALCEKACNLENDATTNKDNELYLIETGFAKGWIQPRIPVARTGKRVAVVGSGPSGLAAADLLNQLGHEVTVIEKADRPGGLLMYGIPNMKLPKGIVERRIRLMEAEGIRFELNTEAKAEELLDYDAVLLCGGARKPRSLNVEHMDAQGVMFAVDFLTAATKAVLKGAASEASAEGKHVIVVGGGDTGNDCVGTALRQGCVSVTQLEMMPAPPVDRTANNPWPEWPRILRTDYGQMEAIYRQGSDPRIYETTVKQILTDETGRINGLETVKLQRTPEGRFEQVPDSEQTLPCELLLIAAGFVGCEEKTLSSFDLKADGRGRLLPEDGSHHLGGKIYSAGDMRNGQSLVVRALADGRAAAKEIDQEINFL
;
A
#
# COMPACT_ATOMS: atom_id res chain seq x y z
N MET A 1 10.83 -22.19 -22.33
CA MET A 1 10.43 -21.32 -21.23
C MET A 1 11.69 -20.68 -20.70
N GLY A 2 11.76 -19.34 -20.69
CA GLY A 2 12.97 -18.58 -20.32
C GLY A 2 14.19 -18.90 -21.18
N SER A 3 15.31 -18.23 -20.92
CA SER A 3 16.61 -18.74 -21.35
C SER A 3 17.10 -19.75 -20.31
N THR A 4 17.56 -20.93 -20.75
CA THR A 4 18.03 -21.99 -19.83
C THR A 4 19.16 -21.52 -18.91
N THR A 5 19.99 -20.58 -19.38
CA THR A 5 21.12 -20.00 -18.64
C THR A 5 20.96 -18.51 -18.38
N GLY A 6 19.78 -17.92 -18.64
CA GLY A 6 19.60 -16.46 -18.57
C GLY A 6 19.99 -15.84 -17.23
N PHE A 7 19.76 -16.55 -16.12
CA PHE A 7 20.14 -16.10 -14.78
C PHE A 7 21.67 -16.10 -14.53
N LEU A 8 22.44 -16.86 -15.31
CA LEU A 8 23.90 -16.86 -15.29
C LEU A 8 24.47 -15.78 -16.21
N ASP A 9 23.84 -15.57 -17.37
CA ASP A 9 24.40 -14.75 -18.45
C ASP A 9 24.01 -13.26 -18.35
N VAL A 10 22.87 -12.95 -17.73
CA VAL A 10 22.32 -11.59 -17.65
C VAL A 10 22.41 -11.10 -16.22
N ILE A 11 23.07 -9.98 -15.94
CA ILE A 11 23.11 -9.40 -14.59
C ILE A 11 21.73 -8.86 -14.19
N ARG A 12 21.31 -9.06 -12.94
CA ARG A 12 20.06 -8.48 -12.40
C ARG A 12 20.13 -6.94 -12.42
N ILE A 13 19.15 -6.31 -13.06
CA ILE A 13 19.04 -4.85 -13.15
C ILE A 13 17.60 -4.42 -12.86
N GLU A 14 17.39 -3.72 -11.75
CA GLU A 14 16.11 -3.08 -11.40
C GLU A 14 15.96 -1.73 -12.11
N ASN A 15 14.74 -1.19 -12.15
CA ASN A 15 14.51 0.20 -12.52
C ASN A 15 15.21 1.11 -11.50
N PRO A 16 16.19 1.93 -11.92
CA PRO A 16 16.92 2.77 -11.00
C PRO A 16 16.03 3.89 -10.47
N PHE A 17 16.33 4.34 -9.25
CA PHE A 17 15.79 5.60 -8.76
C PHE A 17 16.34 6.78 -9.58
N ARG A 18 15.54 7.84 -9.71
CA ARG A 18 16.06 9.17 -10.04
C ARG A 18 17.06 9.60 -8.96
N ALA A 19 18.07 10.38 -9.35
CA ALA A 19 19.06 10.93 -8.43
C ALA A 19 18.38 11.69 -7.28
N GLU A 20 18.90 11.54 -6.06
CA GLU A 20 18.34 12.11 -4.83
C GLU A 20 18.08 13.61 -4.94
N GLU A 21 19.07 14.35 -5.46
CA GLU A 21 18.96 15.80 -5.66
C GLU A 21 17.76 16.19 -6.53
N ALA A 22 17.56 15.47 -7.64
CA ALA A 22 16.48 15.74 -8.57
C ALA A 22 15.11 15.39 -7.95
N ARG A 23 14.99 14.20 -7.35
CA ARG A 23 13.70 13.73 -6.81
C ARG A 23 13.28 14.42 -5.52
N LEU A 24 14.20 15.08 -4.80
CA LEU A 24 13.88 15.93 -3.65
C LEU A 24 13.20 17.25 -4.05
N GLY A 25 13.33 17.68 -5.30
CA GLY A 25 12.76 18.93 -5.81
C GLY A 25 11.32 18.83 -6.32
N ASP A 26 10.75 17.63 -6.40
CA ASP A 26 9.42 17.40 -6.96
C ASP A 26 8.71 16.20 -6.34
N PHE A 27 7.46 15.97 -6.75
CA PHE A 27 6.65 14.82 -6.37
C PHE A 27 6.45 13.83 -7.53
N GLU A 28 7.29 13.86 -8.56
CA GLU A 28 7.25 12.95 -9.72
C GLU A 28 7.72 11.53 -9.34
N ASP A 29 7.44 10.54 -10.20
CA ASP A 29 7.77 9.13 -9.95
C ASP A 29 9.25 8.94 -9.53
N LEU A 30 9.48 8.13 -8.50
CA LEU A 30 10.81 7.83 -7.98
C LEU A 30 11.68 7.07 -8.98
N HIS A 31 11.10 6.25 -9.86
CA HIS A 31 11.85 5.33 -10.71
C HIS A 31 11.95 5.82 -12.15
N MET A 32 13.05 5.47 -12.81
CA MET A 32 13.20 5.62 -14.26
C MET A 32 13.02 4.24 -14.92
N PRO A 33 12.14 4.11 -15.93
CA PRO A 33 11.98 2.85 -16.62
C PRO A 33 13.23 2.51 -17.43
N ASN A 34 13.72 1.28 -17.31
CA ASN A 34 14.76 0.77 -18.18
C ASN A 34 14.25 0.58 -19.62
N PRO A 35 15.13 0.61 -20.64
CA PRO A 35 14.75 0.36 -22.02
C PRO A 35 14.09 -1.02 -22.23
N PRO A 36 13.17 -1.16 -23.21
CA PRO A 36 12.52 -2.43 -23.56
C PRO A 36 13.45 -3.63 -23.66
N LYS A 37 14.61 -3.45 -24.32
CA LYS A 37 15.63 -4.49 -24.46
C LYS A 37 16.07 -5.06 -23.11
N VAL A 38 16.31 -4.19 -22.13
CA VAL A 38 16.71 -4.61 -20.78
C VAL A 38 15.59 -5.40 -20.10
N ARG A 39 14.31 -5.02 -20.27
CA ARG A 39 13.18 -5.76 -19.69
C ARG A 39 13.05 -7.16 -20.29
N HIS A 40 13.26 -7.31 -21.61
CA HIS A 40 13.27 -8.62 -22.26
C HIS A 40 14.44 -9.49 -21.78
N GLU A 41 15.63 -8.91 -21.62
CA GLU A 41 16.80 -9.58 -21.05
C GLU A 41 16.56 -10.00 -19.59
N GLN A 42 16.00 -9.12 -18.75
CA GLN A 42 15.68 -9.45 -17.36
C GLN A 42 14.63 -10.56 -17.24
N ALA A 43 13.62 -10.58 -18.12
CA ALA A 43 12.64 -11.66 -18.18
C ALA A 43 13.26 -13.02 -18.49
N SER A 44 14.37 -13.05 -19.26
CA SER A 44 15.11 -14.27 -19.60
C SER A 44 15.72 -14.98 -18.39
N ARG A 45 15.93 -14.25 -17.28
CA ARG A 45 16.50 -14.78 -16.02
C ARG A 45 15.55 -15.75 -15.31
N CYS A 46 14.27 -15.80 -15.67
CA CYS A 46 13.34 -16.73 -15.06
C CYS A 46 13.70 -18.19 -15.40
N MET A 47 14.02 -18.99 -14.37
CA MET A 47 14.34 -20.42 -14.52
C MET A 47 13.14 -21.31 -14.86
N ASN A 48 11.92 -20.77 -14.84
CA ASN A 48 10.69 -21.55 -14.98
C ASN A 48 10.67 -22.79 -14.05
N CYS A 49 10.83 -22.52 -12.76
CA CYS A 49 11.03 -23.54 -11.73
C CYS A 49 9.86 -24.53 -11.68
N GLY A 50 10.14 -25.82 -11.50
CA GLY A 50 9.09 -26.84 -11.31
C GLY A 50 8.21 -26.59 -10.07
N VAL A 51 8.80 -25.99 -9.02
CA VAL A 51 8.07 -25.45 -7.87
C VAL A 51 8.29 -23.93 -7.84
N PRO A 52 7.36 -23.14 -8.43
CA PRO A 52 7.53 -21.70 -8.53
C PRO A 52 7.04 -21.00 -7.26
N PHE A 53 7.88 -20.90 -6.22
CA PHE A 53 7.56 -20.21 -4.97
C PHE A 53 7.11 -18.75 -5.15
N CYS A 54 7.52 -18.10 -6.24
CA CYS A 54 7.03 -16.78 -6.63
C CYS A 54 5.49 -16.72 -6.85
N GLN A 55 4.85 -17.86 -7.16
CA GLN A 55 3.40 -18.03 -7.36
C GLN A 55 2.68 -18.63 -6.14
N SER A 56 3.38 -18.98 -5.06
CA SER A 56 2.78 -19.61 -3.88
C SER A 56 2.41 -18.59 -2.80
N ASP A 57 1.90 -19.07 -1.66
CA ASP A 57 1.57 -18.24 -0.48
C ASP A 57 2.78 -17.48 0.10
N PHE A 58 4.00 -17.93 -0.20
CA PHE A 58 5.24 -17.23 0.16
C PHE A 58 5.55 -16.06 -0.79
N GLY A 59 5.04 -16.12 -2.02
CA GLY A 59 5.29 -15.17 -3.09
C GLY A 59 4.14 -14.20 -3.31
N CYS A 60 3.54 -14.24 -4.49
CA CYS A 60 2.48 -13.32 -4.89
C CYS A 60 1.11 -13.73 -4.33
N PRO A 61 0.42 -12.91 -3.51
CA PRO A 61 -0.92 -13.20 -3.00
C PRO A 61 -2.02 -13.31 -4.07
N LEU A 62 -1.76 -12.80 -5.28
CA LEU A 62 -2.66 -12.97 -6.43
C LEU A 62 -2.42 -14.29 -7.18
N HIS A 63 -1.41 -15.06 -6.77
CA HIS A 63 -0.93 -16.25 -7.46
C HIS A 63 -0.67 -15.98 -8.95
N ASN A 64 -0.01 -14.85 -9.23
CA ASN A 64 0.30 -14.42 -10.59
C ASN A 64 1.05 -15.52 -11.36
N LEU A 65 0.80 -15.62 -12.66
CA LEU A 65 1.39 -16.65 -13.53
C LEU A 65 2.81 -16.25 -14.00
N ILE A 66 3.69 -15.98 -13.03
CA ILE A 66 4.97 -15.27 -13.20
C ILE A 66 5.91 -15.87 -14.26
N PRO A 67 6.29 -17.15 -14.16
CA PRO A 67 7.05 -17.84 -15.20
C PRO A 67 6.50 -17.68 -16.62
N GLU A 68 5.18 -17.69 -16.78
CA GLU A 68 4.55 -17.70 -18.10
C GLU A 68 4.64 -16.35 -18.79
N TRP A 69 4.28 -15.26 -18.10
CA TRP A 69 4.39 -13.94 -18.70
C TRP A 69 5.84 -13.47 -18.82
N ASN A 70 6.77 -13.96 -17.99
CA ASN A 70 8.21 -13.74 -18.21
C ASN A 70 8.73 -14.46 -19.47
N ASP A 71 8.31 -15.70 -19.72
CA ASP A 71 8.69 -16.40 -20.96
C ASP A 71 8.16 -15.68 -22.20
N LEU A 72 6.90 -15.24 -22.16
CA LEU A 72 6.30 -14.48 -23.25
C LEU A 72 7.01 -13.14 -23.46
N LEU A 73 7.34 -12.42 -22.39
CA LEU A 73 8.10 -11.16 -22.46
C LEU A 73 9.49 -11.38 -23.05
N TYR A 74 10.22 -12.42 -22.60
CA TYR A 74 11.53 -12.79 -23.15
C TYR A 74 11.47 -13.08 -24.66
N ARG A 75 10.40 -13.72 -25.13
CA ARG A 75 10.18 -14.04 -26.56
C ARG A 75 9.70 -12.85 -27.39
N GLY A 76 9.57 -11.66 -26.80
CA GLY A 76 9.05 -10.47 -27.44
C GLY A 76 7.54 -10.47 -27.68
N GLN A 77 6.80 -11.38 -27.04
CA GLN A 77 5.35 -11.52 -27.17
C GLN A 77 4.62 -10.66 -26.11
N GLU A 78 4.93 -9.37 -26.08
CA GLU A 78 4.51 -8.44 -25.02
C GLU A 78 2.99 -8.36 -24.81
N GLN A 79 2.21 -8.33 -25.90
CA GLN A 79 0.76 -8.27 -25.80
C GLN A 79 0.18 -9.55 -25.16
N GLU A 80 0.76 -10.71 -25.47
CA GLU A 80 0.34 -11.99 -24.90
C GLU A 80 0.81 -12.12 -23.45
N ALA A 81 2.02 -11.66 -23.14
CA ALA A 81 2.53 -11.56 -21.77
C ALA A 81 1.59 -10.71 -20.90
N LEU A 82 1.16 -9.55 -21.42
CA LEU A 82 0.18 -8.69 -20.75
C LEU A 82 -1.16 -9.39 -20.53
N ARG A 83 -1.71 -10.05 -21.55
CA ARG A 83 -2.95 -10.84 -21.40
C ARG A 83 -2.81 -11.89 -20.32
N ARG A 84 -1.66 -12.58 -20.26
CA ARG A 84 -1.38 -13.61 -19.27
C ARG A 84 -1.27 -13.04 -17.85
N LEU A 85 -0.61 -11.91 -17.68
CA LEU A 85 -0.52 -11.17 -16.41
C LEU A 85 -1.93 -10.78 -15.90
N LEU A 86 -2.75 -10.18 -16.76
CA LEU A 86 -4.10 -9.69 -16.43
C LEU A 86 -5.12 -10.79 -16.08
N ARG A 87 -4.79 -12.08 -16.29
CA ARG A 87 -5.63 -13.20 -15.81
C ARG A 87 -5.77 -13.22 -14.30
N THR A 88 -4.76 -12.72 -13.59
CA THR A 88 -4.63 -12.85 -12.13
C THR A 88 -4.49 -11.49 -11.47
N ALA A 89 -3.72 -10.58 -12.06
CA ALA A 89 -3.52 -9.23 -11.53
C ALA A 89 -4.58 -8.24 -12.07
N PRO A 90 -5.49 -7.71 -11.23
CA PRO A 90 -6.51 -6.76 -11.69
C PRO A 90 -5.90 -5.41 -12.05
N PHE A 91 -4.94 -4.91 -11.26
CA PHE A 91 -4.32 -3.59 -11.44
C PHE A 91 -2.79 -3.67 -11.31
N PRO A 92 -2.10 -4.25 -12.31
CA PRO A 92 -0.64 -4.36 -12.28
C PRO A 92 0.08 -2.99 -12.17
N GLU A 93 -0.57 -1.92 -12.62
CA GLU A 93 -0.06 -0.55 -12.48
C GLU A 93 -0.05 -0.04 -11.03
N PHE A 94 -0.75 -0.69 -10.11
CA PHE A 94 -0.66 -0.34 -8.69
C PHE A 94 0.43 -1.18 -8.02
N THR A 95 0.40 -2.50 -8.22
CA THR A 95 1.37 -3.44 -7.65
C THR A 95 2.78 -3.22 -8.18
N GLY A 96 2.95 -2.92 -9.47
CA GLY A 96 4.24 -2.58 -10.09
C GLY A 96 4.92 -1.36 -9.46
N HIS A 97 4.14 -0.41 -8.92
CA HIS A 97 4.67 0.73 -8.19
C HIS A 97 4.93 0.42 -6.72
N VAL A 98 3.94 -0.14 -6.00
CA VAL A 98 3.91 -0.11 -4.52
C VAL A 98 4.15 -1.45 -3.84
N CYS A 99 4.10 -2.57 -4.58
CA CYS A 99 4.34 -3.89 -3.99
C CYS A 99 5.81 -3.98 -3.55
N PRO A 100 6.12 -4.53 -2.36
CA PRO A 100 7.50 -4.69 -1.93
C PRO A 100 8.16 -5.95 -2.55
N ALA A 101 7.68 -6.36 -3.73
CA ALA A 101 8.15 -7.49 -4.53
C ALA A 101 8.22 -8.84 -3.77
N LEU A 102 7.12 -9.22 -3.10
CA LEU A 102 7.02 -10.48 -2.34
C LEU A 102 7.47 -11.71 -3.17
N CYS A 103 7.05 -11.77 -4.43
CA CYS A 103 7.40 -12.84 -5.36
C CYS A 103 8.90 -12.93 -5.66
N GLU A 104 9.63 -11.81 -5.60
CA GLU A 104 11.08 -11.80 -5.79
C GLU A 104 11.79 -12.28 -4.54
N LYS A 105 11.28 -11.94 -3.34
CA LYS A 105 11.86 -12.41 -2.08
C LYS A 105 11.65 -13.91 -1.83
N ALA A 106 10.65 -14.51 -2.49
CA ALA A 106 10.41 -15.94 -2.51
C ALA A 106 11.05 -16.66 -3.73
N CYS A 107 11.77 -15.96 -4.61
CA CYS A 107 12.35 -16.56 -5.80
C CYS A 107 13.47 -17.56 -5.46
N ASN A 108 13.58 -18.66 -6.21
CA ASN A 108 14.65 -19.67 -6.05
C ASN A 108 16.07 -19.11 -6.31
N LEU A 109 16.18 -17.92 -6.90
CA LEU A 109 17.47 -17.24 -7.08
C LEU A 109 17.84 -16.32 -5.91
N GLU A 110 17.00 -16.25 -4.86
CA GLU A 110 17.23 -15.47 -3.64
C GLU A 110 17.64 -14.01 -3.89
N ASN A 111 18.86 -13.62 -3.51
CA ASN A 111 19.40 -12.27 -3.69
C ASN A 111 19.52 -11.89 -5.18
N ASP A 112 19.61 -12.89 -6.06
CA ASP A 112 19.66 -12.71 -7.51
C ASP A 112 18.29 -13.01 -8.17
N ALA A 113 17.18 -12.80 -7.46
CA ALA A 113 15.83 -12.97 -8.01
C ALA A 113 15.58 -12.25 -9.35
N THR A 114 14.58 -12.75 -10.06
CA THR A 114 13.99 -12.08 -11.23
C THR A 114 13.37 -10.74 -10.85
N THR A 115 13.42 -9.75 -11.74
CA THR A 115 12.82 -8.40 -11.53
C THR A 115 11.34 -8.38 -11.92
N ASN A 116 10.55 -9.23 -11.27
CA ASN A 116 9.14 -9.46 -11.59
C ASN A 116 8.29 -8.20 -11.45
N LYS A 117 8.51 -7.39 -10.40
CA LYS A 117 7.77 -6.14 -10.16
C LYS A 117 7.94 -5.16 -11.33
N ASP A 118 9.16 -5.04 -11.82
CA ASP A 118 9.46 -4.14 -12.93
C ASP A 118 8.97 -4.67 -14.28
N ASN A 119 9.03 -5.99 -14.49
CA ASN A 119 8.49 -6.61 -15.70
C ASN A 119 6.97 -6.50 -15.74
N GLU A 120 6.31 -6.66 -14.59
CA GLU A 120 4.87 -6.40 -14.41
C GLU A 120 4.52 -4.95 -14.79
N LEU A 121 5.27 -3.98 -14.24
CA LEU A 121 5.08 -2.56 -14.54
C LEU A 121 5.33 -2.24 -16.02
N TYR A 122 6.39 -2.80 -16.61
CA TYR A 122 6.70 -2.63 -18.03
C TYR A 122 5.54 -3.10 -18.92
N LEU A 123 5.00 -4.30 -18.66
CA LEU A 123 3.93 -4.88 -19.45
C LEU A 123 2.67 -4.02 -19.43
N ILE A 124 2.24 -3.57 -18.24
CA ILE A 124 1.01 -2.78 -18.11
C ILE A 124 1.15 -1.38 -18.71
N GLU A 125 2.27 -0.69 -18.48
CA GLU A 125 2.50 0.64 -19.06
C GLU A 125 2.66 0.57 -20.59
N THR A 126 3.34 -0.46 -21.10
CA THR A 126 3.38 -0.73 -22.55
C THR A 126 1.98 -1.00 -23.11
N GLY A 127 1.16 -1.73 -22.35
CA GLY A 127 -0.23 -2.01 -22.70
C GLY A 127 -1.08 -0.75 -22.85
N PHE A 128 -0.97 0.19 -21.91
CA PHE A 128 -1.64 1.49 -22.01
C PHE A 128 -1.06 2.32 -23.16
N ALA A 129 0.27 2.42 -23.27
CA ALA A 129 0.93 3.23 -24.30
C ALA A 129 0.61 2.76 -25.74
N LYS A 130 0.48 1.45 -25.95
CA LYS A 130 0.12 0.85 -27.26
C LYS A 130 -1.38 0.70 -27.48
N GLY A 131 -2.22 1.15 -26.53
CA GLY A 131 -3.69 1.06 -26.63
C GLY A 131 -4.25 -0.37 -26.55
N TRP A 132 -3.50 -1.31 -25.96
CA TRP A 132 -3.96 -2.69 -25.75
C TRP A 132 -4.91 -2.83 -24.57
N ILE A 133 -4.83 -1.92 -23.60
CA ILE A 133 -5.81 -1.81 -22.52
C ILE A 133 -6.99 -0.99 -23.03
N GLN A 134 -8.16 -1.62 -23.13
CA GLN A 134 -9.41 -1.03 -23.57
C GLN A 134 -10.53 -1.40 -22.58
N PRO A 135 -11.61 -0.60 -22.48
CA PRO A 135 -12.75 -0.95 -21.64
C PRO A 135 -13.31 -2.32 -22.03
N ARG A 136 -13.46 -3.21 -21.05
CA ARG A 136 -14.09 -4.53 -21.20
C ARG A 136 -15.55 -4.43 -20.79
N ILE A 137 -16.44 -4.15 -21.74
CA ILE A 137 -17.88 -4.06 -21.45
C ILE A 137 -18.46 -5.48 -21.32
N PRO A 138 -19.15 -5.82 -20.21
CA PRO A 138 -19.83 -7.10 -20.07
C PRO A 138 -20.88 -7.29 -21.17
N VAL A 139 -20.87 -8.45 -21.83
CA VAL A 139 -21.77 -8.74 -22.96
C VAL A 139 -23.22 -8.93 -22.50
N ALA A 140 -23.42 -9.44 -21.29
CA ALA A 140 -24.72 -9.64 -20.68
C ALA A 140 -24.72 -9.08 -19.25
N ARG A 141 -25.89 -8.59 -18.82
CA ARG A 141 -26.12 -8.14 -17.44
C ARG A 141 -26.99 -9.15 -16.71
N THR A 142 -26.64 -9.46 -15.47
CA THR A 142 -27.39 -10.41 -14.62
C THR A 142 -28.67 -9.80 -14.07
N GLY A 143 -28.79 -8.47 -14.10
CA GLY A 143 -29.89 -7.72 -13.48
C GLY A 143 -29.75 -7.56 -11.96
N LYS A 144 -28.71 -8.15 -11.35
CA LYS A 144 -28.42 -8.02 -9.92
C LYS A 144 -27.57 -6.76 -9.67
N ARG A 145 -27.85 -6.06 -8.58
CA ARG A 145 -27.20 -4.82 -8.16
C ARG A 145 -26.32 -5.05 -6.93
N VAL A 146 -25.07 -4.62 -6.98
CA VAL A 146 -24.11 -4.74 -5.86
C VAL A 146 -23.56 -3.37 -5.48
N ALA A 147 -23.66 -3.03 -4.19
CA ALA A 147 -23.02 -1.85 -3.62
C ALA A 147 -21.65 -2.22 -3.05
N VAL A 148 -20.62 -1.45 -3.38
CA VAL A 148 -19.27 -1.58 -2.81
C VAL A 148 -18.96 -0.32 -2.03
N VAL A 149 -18.89 -0.42 -0.70
CA VAL A 149 -18.66 0.72 0.19
C VAL A 149 -17.17 0.88 0.45
N GLY A 150 -16.57 1.91 -0.15
CA GLY A 150 -15.15 2.23 -0.08
C GLY A 150 -14.41 1.88 -1.38
N SER A 151 -13.69 2.85 -1.92
CA SER A 151 -12.98 2.75 -3.21
C SER A 151 -11.50 2.41 -3.07
N GLY A 152 -11.10 1.79 -1.96
CA GLY A 152 -9.73 1.28 -1.78
C GLY A 152 -9.42 0.09 -2.70
N PRO A 153 -8.20 -0.47 -2.65
CA PRO A 153 -7.80 -1.58 -3.51
C PRO A 153 -8.78 -2.76 -3.53
N SER A 154 -9.26 -3.21 -2.36
CA SER A 154 -10.21 -4.32 -2.26
C SER A 154 -11.55 -3.99 -2.94
N GLY A 155 -12.08 -2.79 -2.70
CA GLY A 155 -13.33 -2.34 -3.31
C GLY A 155 -13.22 -2.22 -4.83
N LEU A 156 -12.13 -1.64 -5.33
CA LEU A 156 -11.89 -1.55 -6.78
C LEU A 156 -11.77 -2.93 -7.42
N ALA A 157 -11.03 -3.86 -6.79
CA ALA A 157 -10.83 -5.19 -7.34
C ALA A 157 -12.11 -6.03 -7.34
N ALA A 158 -12.93 -5.88 -6.28
CA ALA A 158 -14.23 -6.51 -6.20
C ALA A 158 -15.19 -5.93 -7.26
N ALA A 159 -15.23 -4.60 -7.39
CA ALA A 159 -16.07 -3.92 -8.35
C ALA A 159 -15.72 -4.28 -9.80
N ASP A 160 -14.43 -4.34 -10.13
CA ASP A 160 -13.94 -4.83 -11.44
C ASP A 160 -14.48 -6.22 -11.72
N LEU A 161 -14.26 -7.18 -10.81
CA LEU A 161 -14.65 -8.57 -11.03
C LEU A 161 -16.18 -8.74 -11.10
N LEU A 162 -16.93 -8.15 -10.19
CA LEU A 162 -18.40 -8.21 -10.18
C LEU A 162 -19.00 -7.59 -11.45
N ASN A 163 -18.45 -6.46 -11.92
CA ASN A 163 -18.88 -5.87 -13.19
C ASN A 163 -18.59 -6.82 -14.35
N GLN A 164 -17.39 -7.41 -14.43
CA GLN A 164 -17.04 -8.37 -15.48
C GLN A 164 -17.90 -9.65 -15.45
N LEU A 165 -18.43 -10.02 -14.28
CA LEU A 165 -19.39 -11.12 -14.11
C LEU A 165 -20.83 -10.72 -14.53
N GLY A 166 -21.06 -9.46 -14.88
CA GLY A 166 -22.31 -8.94 -15.43
C GLY A 166 -23.22 -8.25 -14.41
N HIS A 167 -22.80 -8.10 -13.15
CA HIS A 167 -23.56 -7.35 -12.16
C HIS A 167 -23.52 -5.84 -12.41
N GLU A 168 -24.53 -5.12 -11.94
CA GLU A 168 -24.53 -3.67 -11.89
C GLU A 168 -23.86 -3.22 -10.58
N VAL A 169 -22.73 -2.52 -10.68
CA VAL A 169 -21.93 -2.17 -9.52
C VAL A 169 -21.92 -0.66 -9.28
N THR A 170 -22.23 -0.26 -8.05
CA THR A 170 -22.05 1.10 -7.55
C THR A 170 -20.98 1.09 -6.45
N VAL A 171 -19.90 1.85 -6.65
CA VAL A 171 -18.87 2.10 -5.64
C VAL A 171 -19.21 3.41 -4.92
N ILE A 172 -19.40 3.34 -3.61
CA ILE A 172 -19.75 4.48 -2.77
C ILE A 172 -18.50 4.89 -1.98
N GLU A 173 -18.07 6.14 -2.11
CA GLU A 173 -16.84 6.66 -1.53
C GLU A 173 -17.08 7.98 -0.78
N LYS A 174 -16.59 8.04 0.46
CA LYS A 174 -16.73 9.23 1.31
C LYS A 174 -15.87 10.40 0.86
N ALA A 175 -14.75 10.13 0.20
CA ALA A 175 -13.84 11.16 -0.30
C ALA A 175 -14.29 11.73 -1.66
N ASP A 176 -13.69 12.86 -2.03
CA ASP A 176 -13.95 13.57 -3.30
C ASP A 176 -13.31 12.89 -4.52
N ARG A 177 -12.42 11.91 -4.29
CA ARG A 177 -11.77 11.10 -5.32
C ARG A 177 -11.69 9.64 -4.89
N PRO A 178 -11.90 8.69 -5.82
CA PRO A 178 -11.77 7.28 -5.53
C PRO A 178 -10.31 6.82 -5.48
N GLY A 179 -10.07 5.67 -4.85
CA GLY A 179 -8.76 5.01 -4.74
C GLY A 179 -8.31 4.74 -3.30
N GLY A 180 -9.02 5.27 -2.29
CA GLY A 180 -8.64 5.12 -0.89
C GLY A 180 -7.19 5.56 -0.62
N LEU A 181 -6.39 4.71 0.02
CA LEU A 181 -4.97 5.01 0.27
C LEU A 181 -4.11 5.02 -1.01
N LEU A 182 -4.55 4.45 -2.14
CA LEU A 182 -3.86 4.65 -3.42
C LEU A 182 -3.90 6.12 -3.84
N MET A 183 -5.02 6.80 -3.54
CA MET A 183 -5.24 8.20 -3.86
C MET A 183 -4.64 9.13 -2.81
N TYR A 184 -4.94 8.92 -1.51
CA TYR A 184 -4.59 9.89 -0.46
C TYR A 184 -3.58 9.41 0.58
N GLY A 185 -3.19 8.13 0.58
CA GLY A 185 -2.23 7.59 1.55
C GLY A 185 -0.81 7.52 1.00
N ILE A 186 -0.64 6.76 -0.08
CA ILE A 186 0.64 6.57 -0.76
C ILE A 186 1.01 7.89 -1.44
N PRO A 187 2.20 8.46 -1.27
CA PRO A 187 2.57 9.72 -1.90
C PRO A 187 2.62 9.66 -3.43
N ASN A 188 2.51 10.83 -4.09
CA ASN A 188 2.53 10.91 -5.57
C ASN A 188 3.84 10.40 -6.18
N MET A 189 4.99 10.61 -5.53
CA MET A 189 6.28 10.12 -6.04
C MET A 189 6.39 8.59 -6.03
N LYS A 190 5.64 7.90 -5.16
CA LYS A 190 5.64 6.43 -5.09
C LYS A 190 4.58 5.81 -6.00
N LEU A 191 3.42 6.46 -6.12
CA LEU A 191 2.34 6.09 -7.03
C LEU A 191 1.73 7.35 -7.64
N PRO A 192 2.09 7.71 -8.89
CA PRO A 192 1.54 8.87 -9.57
C PRO A 192 0.01 8.81 -9.62
N LYS A 193 -0.68 9.88 -9.19
CA LYS A 193 -2.15 9.87 -9.11
C LYS A 193 -2.85 9.81 -10.46
N GLY A 194 -2.19 10.29 -11.52
CA GLY A 194 -2.66 10.09 -12.89
C GLY A 194 -2.87 8.62 -13.27
N ILE A 195 -2.09 7.68 -12.69
CA ILE A 195 -2.26 6.24 -12.91
C ILE A 195 -3.55 5.73 -12.25
N VAL A 196 -3.83 6.18 -11.03
CA VAL A 196 -5.08 5.86 -10.32
C VAL A 196 -6.28 6.40 -11.09
N GLU A 197 -6.24 7.68 -11.47
CA GLU A 197 -7.31 8.31 -12.26
C GLU A 197 -7.54 7.61 -13.61
N ARG A 198 -6.46 7.25 -14.33
CA ARG A 198 -6.54 6.51 -15.59
C ARG A 198 -7.30 5.20 -15.43
N ARG A 199 -7.02 4.43 -14.37
CA ARG A 199 -7.72 3.16 -14.09
C ARG A 199 -9.18 3.39 -13.72
N ILE A 200 -9.47 4.40 -12.89
CA ILE A 200 -10.86 4.73 -12.51
C ILE A 200 -11.70 5.07 -13.74
N ARG A 201 -11.18 5.92 -14.64
CA ARG A 201 -11.88 6.26 -15.89
C ARG A 201 -12.14 5.04 -16.77
N LEU A 202 -11.21 4.08 -16.79
CA LEU A 202 -11.41 2.81 -17.49
C LEU A 202 -12.56 2.00 -16.87
N MET A 203 -12.61 1.92 -15.53
CA MET A 203 -13.69 1.23 -14.81
C MET A 203 -15.05 1.91 -15.00
N GLU A 204 -15.09 3.24 -15.02
CA GLU A 204 -16.30 4.01 -15.36
C GLU A 204 -16.77 3.70 -16.78
N ALA A 205 -15.85 3.67 -17.74
CA ALA A 205 -16.15 3.30 -19.12
C ALA A 205 -16.64 1.83 -19.24
N GLU A 206 -16.24 0.95 -18.33
CA GLU A 206 -16.75 -0.43 -18.22
C GLU A 206 -18.16 -0.54 -17.60
N GLY A 207 -18.72 0.58 -17.13
CA GLY A 207 -20.08 0.70 -16.60
C GLY A 207 -20.19 0.71 -15.08
N ILE A 208 -19.07 0.77 -14.35
CA ILE A 208 -19.08 0.89 -12.88
C ILE A 208 -19.42 2.33 -12.51
N ARG A 209 -20.37 2.52 -11.59
CA ARG A 209 -20.77 3.84 -11.09
C ARG A 209 -19.97 4.21 -9.85
N PHE A 210 -19.49 5.44 -9.76
CA PHE A 210 -18.83 5.97 -8.57
C PHE A 210 -19.66 7.10 -7.96
N GLU A 211 -20.10 6.91 -6.72
CA GLU A 211 -20.79 7.91 -5.91
C GLU A 211 -19.79 8.47 -4.90
N LEU A 212 -19.24 9.65 -5.21
CA LEU A 212 -18.18 10.30 -4.42
C LEU A 212 -18.77 11.32 -3.46
N ASN A 213 -18.02 11.67 -2.41
CA ASN A 213 -18.48 12.52 -1.31
C ASN A 213 -19.72 11.95 -0.59
N THR A 214 -19.85 10.62 -0.58
CA THR A 214 -21.01 9.92 -0.04
C THR A 214 -20.57 8.96 1.05
N GLU A 215 -21.02 9.21 2.28
CA GLU A 215 -20.90 8.25 3.37
C GLU A 215 -22.10 7.32 3.34
N ALA A 216 -21.86 6.03 3.14
CA ALA A 216 -22.93 5.04 3.00
C ALA A 216 -23.71 4.85 4.30
N LYS A 217 -25.04 4.85 4.22
CA LYS A 217 -25.94 4.51 5.33
C LYS A 217 -26.64 3.20 5.04
N ALA A 218 -26.80 2.34 6.05
CA ALA A 218 -27.35 1.00 5.86
C ALA A 218 -28.76 1.01 5.24
N GLU A 219 -29.59 2.00 5.58
CA GLU A 219 -30.96 2.14 5.07
C GLU A 219 -30.99 2.45 3.56
N GLU A 220 -29.96 3.15 3.05
CA GLU A 220 -29.83 3.52 1.63
C GLU A 220 -29.36 2.34 0.77
N LEU A 221 -28.94 1.24 1.40
CA LEU A 221 -28.38 0.08 0.71
C LEU A 221 -29.34 -1.12 0.65
N LEU A 222 -30.56 -0.98 1.16
CA LEU A 222 -31.56 -2.06 1.22
C LEU A 222 -31.98 -2.59 -0.17
N ASP A 223 -31.94 -1.72 -1.17
CA ASP A 223 -32.35 -2.01 -2.55
C ASP A 223 -31.30 -2.78 -3.38
N TYR A 224 -30.11 -3.00 -2.82
CA TYR A 224 -29.08 -3.81 -3.47
C TYR A 224 -29.29 -5.30 -3.16
N ASP A 225 -28.84 -6.18 -4.06
CA ASP A 225 -28.85 -7.63 -3.85
C ASP A 225 -27.70 -8.06 -2.92
N ALA A 226 -26.58 -7.34 -2.96
CA ALA A 226 -25.46 -7.51 -2.05
C ALA A 226 -24.76 -6.17 -1.74
N VAL A 227 -24.15 -6.09 -0.55
CA VAL A 227 -23.38 -4.96 -0.05
C VAL A 227 -22.02 -5.45 0.43
N LEU A 228 -20.94 -4.96 -0.19
CA LEU A 228 -19.57 -5.28 0.20
C LEU A 228 -18.92 -4.09 0.92
N LEU A 229 -18.54 -4.28 2.18
CA LEU A 229 -17.87 -3.28 3.00
C LEU A 229 -16.35 -3.36 2.82
N CYS A 230 -15.76 -2.27 2.32
CA CYS A 230 -14.33 -2.11 2.00
C CYS A 230 -13.75 -0.81 2.61
N GLY A 231 -14.24 -0.39 3.78
CA GLY A 231 -13.89 0.89 4.42
C GLY A 231 -12.42 1.04 4.89
N GLY A 232 -11.67 -0.06 4.91
CA GLY A 232 -10.30 -0.15 5.41
C GLY A 232 -10.19 -0.19 6.94
N ALA A 233 -8.96 -0.26 7.45
CA ALA A 233 -8.66 -0.16 8.88
C ALA A 233 -8.20 1.27 9.20
N ARG A 234 -9.11 2.13 9.67
CA ARG A 234 -8.86 3.59 9.78
C ARG A 234 -8.64 4.13 11.19
N LYS A 235 -8.91 3.36 12.25
CA LYS A 235 -8.67 3.85 13.63
C LYS A 235 -7.15 3.98 13.85
N PRO A 236 -6.59 5.18 14.01
CA PRO A 236 -5.15 5.33 14.20
C PRO A 236 -4.74 4.81 15.57
N ARG A 237 -3.51 4.28 15.68
CA ARG A 237 -2.89 4.06 16.98
C ARG A 237 -2.33 5.38 17.51
N SER A 238 -2.82 5.79 18.68
CA SER A 238 -2.31 6.96 19.39
C SER A 238 -1.07 6.63 20.22
N LEU A 239 -0.33 7.65 20.60
CA LEU A 239 0.67 7.57 21.66
C LEU A 239 -0.02 7.78 23.02
N ASN A 240 0.49 7.14 24.06
CA ASN A 240 0.00 7.29 25.43
C ASN A 240 0.86 8.34 26.17
N VAL A 241 0.78 9.59 25.72
CA VAL A 241 1.51 10.74 26.27
C VAL A 241 0.57 11.94 26.39
N GLU A 242 0.90 12.90 27.24
CA GLU A 242 0.16 14.15 27.38
C GLU A 242 0.38 15.08 26.16
N HIS A 243 -0.51 16.07 25.99
CA HIS A 243 -0.48 17.07 24.92
C HIS A 243 -0.58 16.52 23.48
N MET A 244 -1.27 15.39 23.30
CA MET A 244 -1.54 14.81 21.98
C MET A 244 -2.44 15.69 21.08
N ASP A 245 -3.15 16.64 21.67
CA ASP A 245 -3.99 17.65 21.04
C ASP A 245 -3.25 18.97 20.72
N ALA A 246 -1.95 19.05 21.05
CA ALA A 246 -1.14 20.24 20.79
C ALA A 246 -1.02 20.57 19.30
N GLN A 247 -0.94 21.86 18.98
CA GLN A 247 -0.74 22.29 17.59
C GLN A 247 0.61 21.78 17.08
N GLY A 248 0.60 21.10 15.92
CA GLY A 248 1.78 20.48 15.33
C GLY A 248 1.91 18.98 15.61
N VAL A 249 0.98 18.37 16.37
CA VAL A 249 0.85 16.92 16.47
C VAL A 249 -0.18 16.42 15.45
N MET A 250 0.20 15.48 14.60
CA MET A 250 -0.67 14.95 13.54
C MET A 250 -0.47 13.45 13.33
N PHE A 251 -1.52 12.76 12.87
CA PHE A 251 -1.36 11.42 12.34
C PHE A 251 -0.74 11.46 10.94
N ALA A 252 0.10 10.46 10.66
CA ALA A 252 0.84 10.38 9.40
C ALA A 252 -0.07 10.39 8.17
N VAL A 253 -1.18 9.66 8.18
CA VAL A 253 -2.10 9.60 7.03
C VAL A 253 -2.80 10.94 6.78
N ASP A 254 -3.07 11.73 7.81
CA ASP A 254 -3.66 13.06 7.64
C ASP A 254 -2.65 14.02 6.99
N PHE A 255 -1.39 13.98 7.43
CA PHE A 255 -0.29 14.72 6.81
C PHE A 255 -0.09 14.33 5.34
N LEU A 256 -0.03 13.03 5.03
CA LEU A 256 0.12 12.53 3.66
C LEU A 256 -1.09 12.86 2.77
N THR A 257 -2.30 12.82 3.35
CA THR A 257 -3.54 13.21 2.65
C THR A 257 -3.52 14.69 2.29
N ALA A 258 -3.15 15.56 3.25
CA ALA A 258 -3.04 16.99 3.03
C ALA A 258 -1.98 17.32 1.96
N ALA A 259 -0.80 16.69 2.05
CA ALA A 259 0.27 16.84 1.07
C ALA A 259 -0.18 16.40 -0.33
N THR A 260 -0.86 15.27 -0.45
CA THR A 260 -1.34 14.77 -1.75
C THR A 260 -2.42 15.68 -2.34
N LYS A 261 -3.36 16.17 -1.53
CA LYS A 261 -4.36 17.16 -1.98
C LYS A 261 -3.70 18.44 -2.48
N ALA A 262 -2.63 18.88 -1.84
CA ALA A 262 -1.87 20.06 -2.24
C ALA A 262 -1.22 19.87 -3.62
N VAL A 263 -0.54 18.72 -3.82
CA VAL A 263 0.06 18.33 -5.10
C VAL A 263 -1.00 18.30 -6.22
N LEU A 264 -2.15 17.67 -5.98
CA LEU A 264 -3.23 17.58 -6.98
C LEU A 264 -3.84 18.94 -7.33
N LYS A 265 -3.86 19.89 -6.39
CA LYS A 265 -4.36 21.25 -6.60
C LYS A 265 -3.31 22.19 -7.18
N GLY A 266 -2.03 21.80 -7.22
CA GLY A 266 -0.93 22.71 -7.52
C GLY A 266 -0.83 23.85 -6.50
N ALA A 267 -1.12 23.57 -5.23
CA ALA A 267 -1.20 24.57 -4.15
C ALA A 267 -0.31 24.18 -2.95
N ALA A 268 -0.13 25.10 -2.00
CA ALA A 268 0.54 24.80 -0.74
C ALA A 268 -0.30 23.84 0.12
N SER A 269 0.39 22.97 0.88
CA SER A 269 -0.25 22.05 1.82
C SER A 269 -0.69 22.78 3.07
N GLU A 270 -1.92 22.48 3.54
CA GLU A 270 -2.42 22.95 4.83
C GLU A 270 -1.62 22.35 6.00
N ALA A 271 -1.01 21.17 5.79
CA ALA A 271 -0.05 20.55 6.69
C ALA A 271 1.35 20.63 6.06
N SER A 272 2.06 21.72 6.34
CA SER A 272 3.41 21.98 5.80
C SER A 272 4.50 21.62 6.82
N ALA A 273 5.55 20.95 6.35
CA ALA A 273 6.79 20.70 7.06
C ALA A 273 7.87 21.76 6.78
N GLU A 274 7.59 22.74 5.91
CA GLU A 274 8.54 23.79 5.53
C GLU A 274 9.11 24.52 6.74
N GLY A 275 10.44 24.59 6.83
CA GLY A 275 11.12 25.33 7.89
C GLY A 275 11.01 24.71 9.30
N LYS A 276 10.56 23.45 9.43
CA LYS A 276 10.36 22.77 10.72
C LYS A 276 11.34 21.63 10.97
N HIS A 277 11.64 21.37 12.23
CA HIS A 277 12.17 20.09 12.71
C HIS A 277 11.00 19.10 12.84
N VAL A 278 11.07 18.02 12.06
CA VAL A 278 10.00 17.01 11.98
C VAL A 278 10.43 15.76 12.72
N ILE A 279 9.56 15.23 13.57
CA ILE A 279 9.75 13.91 14.18
C ILE A 279 8.64 12.97 13.71
N VAL A 280 9.03 11.83 13.16
CA VAL A 280 8.13 10.76 12.71
C VAL A 280 8.22 9.59 13.68
N VAL A 281 7.11 9.16 14.27
CA VAL A 281 7.07 8.00 15.17
C VAL A 281 6.56 6.78 14.42
N GLY A 282 7.46 5.84 14.13
CA GLY A 282 7.18 4.57 13.44
C GLY A 282 8.12 4.31 12.27
N GLY A 283 8.75 3.13 12.21
CA GLY A 283 9.76 2.74 11.21
C GLY A 283 9.23 2.12 9.91
N GLY A 284 7.91 1.96 9.76
CA GLY A 284 7.30 1.31 8.59
C GLY A 284 7.19 2.21 7.34
N ASP A 285 6.59 1.67 6.28
CA ASP A 285 6.40 2.34 4.98
C ASP A 285 5.74 3.72 5.13
N THR A 286 4.69 3.84 5.95
CA THR A 286 4.00 5.13 6.19
C THR A 286 4.93 6.16 6.83
N GLY A 287 5.81 5.73 7.75
CA GLY A 287 6.81 6.61 8.35
C GLY A 287 7.85 7.06 7.33
N ASN A 288 8.35 6.14 6.51
CA ASN A 288 9.25 6.48 5.40
C ASN A 288 8.60 7.42 4.37
N ASP A 289 7.30 7.24 4.10
CA ASP A 289 6.53 8.14 3.23
C ASP A 289 6.40 9.56 3.83
N CYS A 290 6.22 9.67 5.16
CA CYS A 290 6.28 10.95 5.86
C CYS A 290 7.66 11.61 5.75
N VAL A 291 8.75 10.85 5.91
CA VAL A 291 10.12 11.35 5.77
C VAL A 291 10.34 11.94 4.37
N GLY A 292 10.07 11.17 3.32
CA GLY A 292 10.24 11.63 1.94
C GLY A 292 9.35 12.84 1.59
N THR A 293 8.15 12.91 2.14
CA THR A 293 7.22 14.04 1.93
C THR A 293 7.70 15.30 2.67
N ALA A 294 8.13 15.17 3.92
CA ALA A 294 8.60 16.30 4.73
C ALA A 294 9.86 16.95 4.13
N LEU A 295 10.79 16.13 3.62
CA LEU A 295 11.99 16.62 2.93
C LEU A 295 11.65 17.43 1.68
N ARG A 296 10.70 16.96 0.85
CA ARG A 296 10.22 17.67 -0.35
C ARG A 296 9.49 18.98 -0.02
N GLN A 297 8.86 19.06 1.14
CA GLN A 297 8.25 20.29 1.64
C GLN A 297 9.28 21.27 2.24
N GLY A 298 10.57 20.91 2.31
CA GLY A 298 11.61 21.81 2.79
C GLY A 298 11.73 21.87 4.31
N CYS A 299 11.55 20.76 5.01
CA CYS A 299 11.84 20.70 6.45
C CYS A 299 13.33 20.98 6.75
N VAL A 300 13.59 21.51 7.95
CA VAL A 300 14.95 21.79 8.43
C VAL A 300 15.66 20.49 8.77
N SER A 301 14.97 19.59 9.47
CA SER A 301 15.44 18.23 9.74
C SER A 301 14.28 17.26 9.85
N VAL A 302 14.56 15.98 9.71
CA VAL A 302 13.62 14.90 9.95
C VAL A 302 14.29 13.75 10.69
N THR A 303 13.67 13.35 11.81
CA THR A 303 14.10 12.22 12.65
C THR A 303 12.97 11.20 12.71
N GLN A 304 13.31 9.92 12.60
CA GLN A 304 12.36 8.81 12.64
C GLN A 304 12.61 7.97 13.90
N LEU A 305 11.66 7.90 14.82
CA LEU A 305 11.76 7.07 16.03
C LEU A 305 11.19 5.69 15.75
N GLU A 306 11.95 4.65 16.12
CA GLU A 306 11.53 3.25 16.06
C GLU A 306 11.68 2.63 17.44
N MET A 307 10.61 2.05 17.97
CA MET A 307 10.62 1.41 19.28
C MET A 307 11.40 0.08 19.26
N MET A 308 11.45 -0.57 18.11
CA MET A 308 12.10 -1.85 17.91
C MET A 308 13.62 -1.69 17.74
N PRO A 309 14.41 -2.72 18.06
CA PRO A 309 15.81 -2.76 17.68
C PRO A 309 15.97 -2.76 16.16
N ALA A 310 17.13 -2.27 15.71
CA ALA A 310 17.52 -2.37 14.31
C ALA A 310 17.46 -3.85 13.87
N PRO A 311 16.74 -4.18 12.78
CA PRO A 311 16.76 -5.53 12.25
C PRO A 311 18.18 -5.97 11.86
N PRO A 312 18.47 -7.28 11.79
CA PRO A 312 19.77 -7.77 11.35
C PRO A 312 20.02 -7.42 9.88
N VAL A 313 21.29 -7.29 9.48
CA VAL A 313 21.64 -7.01 8.07
C VAL A 313 21.31 -8.21 7.17
N ASP A 314 21.51 -9.43 7.68
CA ASP A 314 21.24 -10.68 6.98
C ASP A 314 20.14 -11.49 7.67
N ARG A 315 19.58 -12.47 6.94
CA ARG A 315 18.61 -13.41 7.51
C ARG A 315 19.23 -14.18 8.67
N THR A 316 18.47 -14.29 9.75
CA THR A 316 18.81 -15.16 10.89
C THR A 316 18.39 -16.60 10.62
N ALA A 317 18.98 -17.56 11.35
CA ALA A 317 18.67 -18.99 11.21
C ALA A 317 17.17 -19.33 11.41
N ASN A 318 16.43 -18.50 12.13
CA ASN A 318 14.98 -18.65 12.39
C ASN A 318 14.08 -17.87 11.40
N ASN A 319 14.63 -17.33 10.31
CA ASN A 319 13.87 -16.72 9.22
C ASN A 319 14.42 -17.20 7.85
N PRO A 320 14.30 -18.52 7.57
CA PRO A 320 14.82 -19.10 6.35
C PRO A 320 14.07 -18.61 5.10
N TRP A 321 14.73 -18.68 3.95
CA TRP A 321 14.04 -18.58 2.66
C TRP A 321 13.06 -19.77 2.51
N PRO A 322 11.86 -19.61 1.91
CA PRO A 322 11.34 -18.45 1.16
C PRO A 322 10.51 -17.45 1.98
N GLU A 323 10.58 -17.47 3.32
CA GLU A 323 9.82 -16.52 4.14
C GLU A 323 10.22 -15.08 3.85
N TRP A 324 9.35 -14.11 4.19
CA TRP A 324 9.68 -12.70 4.11
C TRP A 324 10.96 -12.37 4.91
N PRO A 325 11.99 -11.74 4.30
CA PRO A 325 13.24 -11.46 5.00
C PRO A 325 13.06 -10.33 6.02
N ARG A 326 13.30 -10.66 7.29
CA ARG A 326 13.28 -9.73 8.43
C ARG A 326 14.66 -9.10 8.61
N ILE A 327 15.08 -8.32 7.62
CA ILE A 327 16.40 -7.68 7.55
C ILE A 327 16.29 -6.16 7.56
N LEU A 328 17.40 -5.48 7.87
CA LEU A 328 17.52 -4.03 7.82
C LEU A 328 17.38 -3.56 6.38
N ARG A 329 16.52 -2.57 6.15
CA ARG A 329 16.29 -1.98 4.84
C ARG A 329 16.34 -0.47 4.96
N THR A 330 16.90 0.17 3.95
CA THR A 330 16.90 1.63 3.82
C THR A 330 16.10 1.94 2.56
N ASP A 331 14.93 2.55 2.73
CA ASP A 331 14.00 2.86 1.64
C ASP A 331 14.12 4.34 1.23
N TYR A 332 13.44 4.76 0.15
CA TYR A 332 13.71 6.01 -0.57
C TYR A 332 13.74 7.26 0.32
N GLY A 333 12.80 7.44 1.25
CA GLY A 333 12.74 8.60 2.15
C GLY A 333 13.94 8.63 3.11
N GLN A 334 14.36 7.48 3.62
CA GLN A 334 15.57 7.34 4.44
C GLN A 334 16.84 7.59 3.62
N MET A 335 16.91 7.11 2.37
CA MET A 335 18.02 7.41 1.46
C MET A 335 18.13 8.92 1.19
N GLU A 336 17.00 9.56 0.93
CA GLU A 336 16.91 11.01 0.71
C GLU A 336 17.29 11.80 1.97
N ALA A 337 16.88 11.33 3.15
CA ALA A 337 17.29 11.91 4.43
C ALA A 337 18.80 11.80 4.66
N ILE A 338 19.40 10.64 4.36
CA ILE A 338 20.86 10.43 4.43
C ILE A 338 21.58 11.36 3.47
N TYR A 339 21.10 11.50 2.24
CA TYR A 339 21.66 12.42 1.26
C TYR A 339 21.59 13.88 1.72
N ARG A 340 20.44 14.32 2.24
CA ARG A 340 20.19 15.73 2.62
C ARG A 340 20.83 16.12 3.95
N GLN A 341 20.81 15.22 4.94
CA GLN A 341 21.22 15.49 6.32
C GLN A 341 22.61 14.90 6.66
N GLY A 342 23.12 13.97 5.85
CA GLY A 342 24.41 13.30 6.06
C GLY A 342 24.38 12.10 7.02
N SER A 343 23.21 11.73 7.55
CA SER A 343 23.05 10.61 8.50
C SER A 343 21.71 9.90 8.35
N ASP A 344 21.64 8.65 8.82
CA ASP A 344 20.38 7.91 8.91
C ASP A 344 19.41 8.67 9.82
N PRO A 345 18.16 8.94 9.40
CA PRO A 345 17.21 9.66 10.24
C PRO A 345 16.69 8.82 11.40
N ARG A 346 16.93 7.50 11.41
CA ARG A 346 16.32 6.59 12.38
C ARG A 346 17.07 6.54 13.71
N ILE A 347 16.30 6.61 14.78
CA ILE A 347 16.75 6.31 16.14
C ILE A 347 15.97 5.10 16.64
N TYR A 348 16.68 3.98 16.74
CA TYR A 348 16.13 2.71 17.22
C TYR A 348 16.01 2.66 18.75
N GLU A 349 15.16 1.74 19.20
CA GLU A 349 14.88 1.49 20.61
C GLU A 349 14.55 2.77 21.36
N THR A 350 13.73 3.63 20.76
CA THR A 350 13.41 4.97 21.30
C THR A 350 11.94 5.29 21.11
N THR A 351 11.32 5.86 22.13
CA THR A 351 9.93 6.35 22.08
C THR A 351 9.82 7.78 22.58
N VAL A 352 8.69 8.41 22.31
CA VAL A 352 8.30 9.70 22.92
C VAL A 352 7.90 9.44 24.36
N LYS A 353 8.49 10.20 25.28
CA LYS A 353 8.15 10.23 26.70
C LYS A 353 7.21 11.39 27.02
N GLN A 354 7.48 12.57 26.47
CA GLN A 354 6.65 13.76 26.67
C GLN A 354 6.66 14.67 25.44
N ILE A 355 5.50 15.26 25.14
CA ILE A 355 5.36 16.33 24.17
C ILE A 355 5.53 17.68 24.89
N LEU A 356 6.51 18.47 24.46
CA LEU A 356 6.80 19.79 25.02
C LEU A 356 6.07 20.85 24.19
N THR A 357 5.39 21.75 24.88
CA THR A 357 4.62 22.83 24.27
C THR A 357 5.09 24.20 24.74
N ASP A 358 4.90 25.21 23.89
CA ASP A 358 5.04 26.61 24.27
C ASP A 358 3.78 27.15 24.97
N GLU A 359 3.84 28.41 25.42
CA GLU A 359 2.73 29.09 26.09
C GLU A 359 1.46 29.21 25.23
N THR A 360 1.56 29.03 23.90
CA THR A 360 0.44 29.07 22.96
C THR A 360 -0.19 27.70 22.69
N GLY A 361 0.36 26.64 23.29
CA GLY A 361 -0.09 25.26 23.10
C GLY A 361 0.43 24.61 21.80
N ARG A 362 1.51 25.15 21.22
CA ARG A 362 2.19 24.58 20.05
C ARG A 362 3.38 23.74 20.46
N ILE A 363 3.60 22.62 19.77
CA ILE A 363 4.78 21.79 19.98
C ILE A 363 6.06 22.58 19.64
N ASN A 364 7.04 22.54 20.53
CA ASN A 364 8.37 23.12 20.32
C ASN A 364 9.52 22.12 20.58
N GLY A 365 9.19 20.91 21.05
CA GLY A 365 10.15 19.86 21.30
C GLY A 365 9.51 18.56 21.77
N LEU A 366 10.30 17.50 21.82
CA LEU A 366 9.92 16.21 22.40
C LEU A 366 10.98 15.76 23.39
N GLU A 367 10.55 15.26 24.54
CA GLU A 367 11.38 14.40 25.37
C GLU A 367 11.23 12.96 24.88
N THR A 368 12.35 12.34 24.51
CA THR A 368 12.45 10.94 24.10
C THR A 368 13.14 10.13 25.17
N VAL A 369 12.95 8.82 25.16
CA VAL A 369 13.58 7.89 26.10
C VAL A 369 13.96 6.61 25.39
N LYS A 370 15.10 6.01 25.76
CA LYS A 370 15.52 4.70 25.26
C LYS A 370 14.63 3.61 25.84
N LEU A 371 14.43 2.57 25.04
CA LEU A 371 13.73 1.35 25.41
C LEU A 371 14.72 0.19 25.48
N GLN A 372 14.46 -0.74 26.38
CA GLN A 372 15.12 -2.04 26.38
C GLN A 372 14.07 -3.15 26.49
N ARG A 373 14.38 -4.31 25.92
CA ARG A 373 13.49 -5.46 25.96
C ARG A 373 13.80 -6.34 27.18
N THR A 374 12.80 -6.59 28.01
CA THR A 374 12.92 -7.48 29.17
C THR A 374 13.00 -8.96 28.74
N PRO A 375 13.47 -9.87 29.61
CA PRO A 375 13.44 -11.31 29.34
C PRO A 375 12.03 -11.85 29.02
N GLU A 376 10.98 -11.24 29.58
CA GLU A 376 9.57 -11.57 29.34
C GLU A 376 9.05 -10.97 28.01
N GLY A 377 9.91 -10.24 27.30
CA GLY A 377 9.64 -9.69 25.98
C GLY A 377 8.91 -8.35 25.96
N ARG A 378 8.74 -7.69 27.12
CA ARG A 378 8.14 -6.35 27.24
C ARG A 378 9.18 -5.26 26.98
N PHE A 379 8.73 -4.07 26.61
CA PHE A 379 9.60 -2.90 26.52
C PHE A 379 9.51 -2.09 27.81
N GLU A 380 10.66 -1.71 28.34
CA GLU A 380 10.79 -0.84 29.50
C GLU A 380 11.68 0.35 29.17
N GLN A 381 11.42 1.50 29.80
CA GLN A 381 12.24 2.69 29.65
C GLN A 381 13.59 2.48 30.35
N VAL A 382 14.67 2.84 29.68
CA VAL A 382 16.01 2.84 30.27
C VAL A 382 16.14 4.09 31.14
N PRO A 383 16.43 3.97 32.45
CA PRO A 383 16.63 5.14 33.31
C PRO A 383 17.75 6.05 32.82
N ASP A 384 17.60 7.36 33.05
CA ASP A 384 18.58 8.41 32.72
C ASP A 384 19.01 8.44 31.23
N SER A 385 18.10 8.02 30.34
CA SER A 385 18.31 7.98 28.89
C SER A 385 17.54 9.04 28.12
N GLU A 386 16.92 9.98 28.84
CA GLU A 386 16.11 11.03 28.29
C GLU A 386 16.91 11.99 27.40
N GLN A 387 16.33 12.34 26.26
CA GLN A 387 16.88 13.35 25.36
C GLN A 387 15.79 14.28 24.85
N THR A 388 16.06 15.57 24.89
CA THR A 388 15.19 16.58 24.28
C THR A 388 15.59 16.82 22.83
N LEU A 389 14.63 16.68 21.92
CA LEU A 389 14.79 16.96 20.50
C LEU A 389 13.92 18.17 20.08
N PRO A 390 14.43 19.11 19.26
CA PRO A 390 13.60 20.16 18.68
C PRO A 390 12.53 19.55 17.77
N CYS A 391 11.30 20.06 17.84
CA CYS A 391 10.18 19.53 17.08
C CYS A 391 9.06 20.57 16.95
N GLU A 392 8.75 20.98 15.73
CA GLU A 392 7.58 21.82 15.40
C GLU A 392 6.50 21.04 14.62
N LEU A 393 6.79 19.78 14.25
CA LEU A 393 5.84 18.87 13.62
C LEU A 393 6.10 17.42 14.04
N LEU A 394 5.21 16.85 14.85
CA LEU A 394 5.20 15.44 15.23
C LEU A 394 4.21 14.68 14.35
N LEU A 395 4.71 13.68 13.62
CA LEU A 395 3.92 12.79 12.75
C LEU A 395 3.85 11.38 13.34
N ILE A 396 2.64 10.92 13.66
CA ILE A 396 2.42 9.61 14.29
C ILE A 396 2.09 8.57 13.21
N ALA A 397 3.05 7.67 12.95
CA ALA A 397 2.98 6.59 11.99
C ALA A 397 2.96 5.20 12.68
N ALA A 398 2.27 5.09 13.82
CA ALA A 398 2.22 3.87 14.64
C ALA A 398 1.31 2.75 14.09
N GLY A 399 0.66 2.96 12.95
CA GLY A 399 -0.26 2.03 12.29
C GLY A 399 -1.73 2.23 12.66
N PHE A 400 -2.60 1.41 12.07
CA PHE A 400 -4.05 1.48 12.24
C PHE A 400 -4.63 0.17 12.76
N VAL A 401 -5.81 0.24 13.39
CA VAL A 401 -6.51 -0.92 13.95
C VAL A 401 -7.98 -0.93 13.58
N GLY A 402 -8.41 -1.96 12.87
CA GLY A 402 -9.83 -2.28 12.72
C GLY A 402 -10.73 -1.21 12.09
N CYS A 403 -12.01 -1.54 12.05
CA CYS A 403 -13.08 -0.71 11.53
C CYS A 403 -13.39 0.47 12.47
N GLU A 404 -13.89 1.58 11.90
CA GLU A 404 -14.39 2.72 12.69
C GLU A 404 -15.68 2.33 13.41
N GLU A 405 -15.84 2.73 14.68
CA GLU A 405 -17.00 2.38 15.52
C GLU A 405 -18.32 2.85 14.92
N LYS A 406 -18.31 4.02 14.26
CA LYS A 406 -19.47 4.56 13.54
C LYS A 406 -19.94 3.61 12.43
N THR A 407 -19.03 3.02 11.67
CA THR A 407 -19.38 2.07 10.61
C THR A 407 -19.91 0.76 11.21
N LEU A 408 -19.31 0.28 12.30
CA LEU A 408 -19.81 -0.91 12.99
C LEU A 408 -21.24 -0.70 13.50
N SER A 409 -21.52 0.44 14.13
CA SER A 409 -22.84 0.73 14.66
C SER A 409 -23.88 0.98 13.55
N SER A 410 -23.52 1.66 12.46
CA SER A 410 -24.42 1.88 11.32
C SER A 410 -24.91 0.61 10.65
N PHE A 411 -24.13 -0.48 10.70
CA PHE A 411 -24.47 -1.76 10.08
C PHE A 411 -24.79 -2.87 11.09
N ASP A 412 -24.87 -2.53 12.40
CA ASP A 412 -25.06 -3.49 13.51
C ASP A 412 -24.05 -4.66 13.48
N LEU A 413 -22.77 -4.35 13.23
CA LEU A 413 -21.71 -5.34 13.07
C LEU A 413 -20.87 -5.47 14.33
N LYS A 414 -20.41 -6.70 14.60
CA LYS A 414 -19.48 -7.01 15.68
C LYS A 414 -18.10 -7.33 15.11
N ALA A 415 -17.10 -6.59 15.58
CA ALA A 415 -15.71 -6.84 15.26
C ALA A 415 -15.05 -7.77 16.28
N ASP A 416 -13.99 -8.47 15.86
CA ASP A 416 -13.17 -9.28 16.75
C ASP A 416 -12.34 -8.44 17.73
N GLY A 417 -11.56 -9.09 18.61
CA GLY A 417 -10.70 -8.41 19.59
C GLY A 417 -9.59 -7.53 18.99
N ARG A 418 -9.39 -7.55 17.67
CA ARG A 418 -8.47 -6.68 16.92
C ARG A 418 -9.21 -5.64 16.07
N GLY A 419 -10.53 -5.53 16.21
CA GLY A 419 -11.38 -4.62 15.47
C GLY A 419 -11.65 -5.04 14.02
N ARG A 420 -11.44 -6.32 13.68
CA ARG A 420 -11.62 -6.85 12.33
C ARG A 420 -13.01 -7.44 12.12
N LEU A 421 -13.54 -7.33 10.91
CA LEU A 421 -14.77 -8.02 10.48
C LEU A 421 -14.44 -9.36 9.81
N LEU A 422 -13.88 -10.29 10.58
CA LEU A 422 -13.47 -11.61 10.13
C LEU A 422 -14.32 -12.70 10.80
N PRO A 423 -15.28 -13.31 10.08
CA PRO A 423 -16.02 -14.49 10.55
C PRO A 423 -15.09 -15.66 10.93
N GLU A 424 -15.51 -16.49 11.88
CA GLU A 424 -14.72 -17.64 12.36
C GLU A 424 -14.52 -18.72 11.29
N ASP A 425 -15.48 -18.87 10.39
CA ASP A 425 -15.43 -19.80 9.26
C ASP A 425 -14.57 -19.28 8.09
N GLY A 426 -14.09 -18.04 8.17
CA GLY A 426 -13.29 -17.41 7.14
C GLY A 426 -14.09 -16.96 5.91
N SER A 427 -15.41 -16.93 5.98
CA SER A 427 -16.28 -16.36 4.93
C SER A 427 -16.08 -14.85 4.78
N HIS A 428 -16.49 -14.30 3.64
CA HIS A 428 -16.68 -12.87 3.45
C HIS A 428 -18.07 -12.40 3.88
N HIS A 429 -19.05 -13.30 3.91
CA HIS A 429 -20.43 -13.04 4.34
C HIS A 429 -20.50 -12.75 5.84
N LEU A 430 -21.13 -11.63 6.18
CA LEU A 430 -21.40 -11.22 7.57
C LEU A 430 -22.85 -11.49 8.01
N GLY A 431 -23.67 -11.99 7.09
CA GLY A 431 -25.10 -12.23 7.29
C GLY A 431 -25.99 -11.31 6.45
N GLY A 432 -27.21 -11.78 6.17
CA GLY A 432 -28.15 -11.07 5.30
C GLY A 432 -27.57 -10.87 3.90
N LYS A 433 -27.43 -9.61 3.48
CA LYS A 433 -26.83 -9.22 2.19
C LYS A 433 -25.44 -8.58 2.33
N ILE A 434 -24.82 -8.67 3.51
CA ILE A 434 -23.63 -7.88 3.86
C ILE A 434 -22.38 -8.77 3.81
N TYR A 435 -21.32 -8.25 3.20
CA TYR A 435 -20.01 -8.88 3.08
C TYR A 435 -18.91 -7.90 3.51
N SER A 436 -17.71 -8.38 3.81
CA SER A 436 -16.52 -7.56 4.08
C SER A 436 -15.29 -8.02 3.30
N ALA A 437 -14.41 -7.07 2.98
CA ALA A 437 -13.11 -7.37 2.37
C ALA A 437 -12.03 -6.33 2.69
N GLY A 438 -10.79 -6.68 2.36
CA GLY A 438 -9.60 -5.87 2.51
C GLY A 438 -9.20 -5.65 3.95
N ASP A 439 -8.63 -4.49 4.23
CA ASP A 439 -8.07 -4.18 5.55
C ASP A 439 -9.13 -4.08 6.66
N MET A 440 -10.39 -3.82 6.31
CA MET A 440 -11.51 -3.84 7.27
C MET A 440 -11.77 -5.25 7.82
N ARG A 441 -11.55 -6.26 6.97
CA ARG A 441 -11.69 -7.69 7.31
C ARG A 441 -10.41 -8.26 7.91
N ASN A 442 -9.25 -7.94 7.35
CA ASN A 442 -8.00 -8.62 7.71
C ASN A 442 -7.12 -7.82 8.70
N GLY A 443 -7.39 -6.53 8.87
CA GLY A 443 -6.44 -5.56 9.42
C GLY A 443 -5.52 -4.99 8.35
N GLN A 444 -4.77 -3.93 8.70
CA GLN A 444 -3.87 -3.25 7.78
C GLN A 444 -2.90 -4.21 7.10
N SER A 445 -2.83 -4.16 5.77
CA SER A 445 -1.97 -5.06 4.99
C SER A 445 -1.38 -4.38 3.75
N LEU A 446 -0.94 -5.20 2.79
CA LEU A 446 -0.39 -4.74 1.51
C LEU A 446 -1.50 -4.57 0.48
N VAL A 447 -1.32 -3.61 -0.45
CA VAL A 447 -2.24 -3.39 -1.58
C VAL A 447 -2.56 -4.70 -2.31
N VAL A 448 -1.54 -5.51 -2.63
CA VAL A 448 -1.72 -6.79 -3.34
C VAL A 448 -2.61 -7.79 -2.59
N ARG A 449 -2.58 -7.77 -1.24
CA ARG A 449 -3.44 -8.64 -0.42
C ARG A 449 -4.88 -8.13 -0.40
N ALA A 450 -5.07 -6.81 -0.31
CA ALA A 450 -6.40 -6.22 -0.42
C ALA A 450 -7.03 -6.48 -1.81
N LEU A 451 -6.25 -6.43 -2.90
CA LEU A 451 -6.71 -6.82 -4.23
C LEU A 451 -7.16 -8.29 -4.29
N ALA A 452 -6.36 -9.20 -3.72
CA ALA A 452 -6.68 -10.63 -3.69
C ALA A 452 -7.95 -10.90 -2.88
N ASP A 453 -8.07 -10.31 -1.70
CA ASP A 453 -9.21 -10.47 -0.80
C ASP A 453 -10.51 -9.87 -1.39
N GLY A 454 -10.43 -8.72 -2.06
CA GLY A 454 -11.57 -8.15 -2.79
C GLY A 454 -12.06 -9.06 -3.93
N ARG A 455 -11.14 -9.70 -4.67
CA ARG A 455 -11.51 -10.69 -5.70
C ARG A 455 -12.12 -11.96 -5.11
N ALA A 456 -11.67 -12.39 -3.93
CA ALA A 456 -12.26 -13.52 -3.23
C ALA A 456 -13.70 -13.20 -2.80
N ALA A 457 -13.92 -12.05 -2.18
CA ALA A 457 -15.26 -11.58 -1.80
C ALA A 457 -16.21 -11.47 -3.00
N ALA A 458 -15.74 -10.92 -4.12
CA ALA A 458 -16.54 -10.81 -5.35
C ALA A 458 -16.99 -12.18 -5.89
N LYS A 459 -16.15 -13.22 -5.79
CA LYS A 459 -16.53 -14.58 -6.19
C LYS A 459 -17.57 -15.19 -5.26
N GLU A 460 -17.43 -14.97 -3.96
CA GLU A 460 -18.40 -15.46 -2.97
C GLU A 460 -19.76 -14.80 -3.17
N ILE A 461 -19.79 -13.47 -3.38
CA ILE A 461 -21.00 -12.72 -3.71
C ILE A 461 -21.66 -13.25 -4.99
N ASP A 462 -20.90 -13.38 -6.08
CA ASP A 462 -21.41 -13.86 -7.38
C ASP A 462 -22.04 -15.26 -7.27
N GLN A 463 -21.40 -16.16 -6.53
CA GLN A 463 -21.94 -17.48 -6.26
C GLN A 463 -23.28 -17.37 -5.51
N GLU A 464 -23.34 -16.62 -4.42
CA GLU A 464 -24.55 -16.58 -3.60
C GLU A 464 -25.74 -15.88 -4.27
N ILE A 465 -25.54 -14.77 -4.99
CA ILE A 465 -26.65 -13.98 -5.52
C ILE A 465 -27.19 -14.45 -6.88
N ASN A 466 -26.44 -15.27 -7.62
CA ASN A 466 -26.89 -15.86 -8.89
C ASN A 466 -27.61 -17.20 -8.72
N PHE A 467 -27.40 -17.91 -7.60
CA PHE A 467 -28.11 -19.15 -7.29
C PHE A 467 -29.41 -18.94 -6.48
N LEU A 468 -29.77 -17.67 -6.21
CA LEU A 468 -31.03 -17.19 -5.63
C LEU A 468 -31.91 -16.51 -6.69
#